data_AF-A0A3S0ISS5-F1
#
_entry.id   AF-A0A3S0ISS5-F1
#
_cell.length_a   1.000
_cell.length_b   1.000
_cell.length_c   1.000
_cell.angle_alpha   90.00
_cell.angle_beta   90.00
_cell.angle_gamma   90.00
#
_symmetry.space_group_name_H-M   'P 1'
#
loop_
_entity.id
_entity.type
_entity.pdbx_description
1 polymer ?
#
loop_
_entity_poly.entity_id
_entity_poly.type
_entity_poly.pdbx_seq_one_letter_code
_entity_poly.pdbx_strand_id
1 'polypeptide(L)'
;MVTLYLWVRTLLPLLAFVIAWMLLSRLIKARVARLPRVPLNLPEHSSSPRRKDRRIYARKLRRKPGLRTATRPATAPRSWNLAAVFVSLSALIAAVLVVPDGARFQVMVESITGYPATIAEVHVPAARQPLVLQAWQPALAQLSRPVTMRYPIGRTGGEHDAHATLPVQVRHQGDRLQVATAVPVDAERLRAELARLAGVPVEAITVRQMKVAPWRESGWMPVAER
;
A
#
# COMPACT_ATOMS: atom_id res chain seq x y z
N MET A 1 -16.53 2.37 -4.75
CA MET A 1 -15.09 2.15 -5.01
C MET A 1 -14.26 3.42 -4.82
N VAL A 2 -14.63 4.55 -5.44
CA VAL A 2 -13.90 5.83 -5.30
C VAL A 2 -13.71 6.25 -3.83
N THR A 3 -14.77 6.19 -3.02
CA THR A 3 -14.68 6.56 -1.59
C THR A 3 -13.68 5.70 -0.83
N LEU A 4 -13.69 4.38 -1.03
CA LEU A 4 -12.74 3.45 -0.41
C LEU A 4 -11.30 3.77 -0.83
N TYR A 5 -11.09 4.05 -2.11
CA TYR A 5 -9.80 4.46 -2.64
C TYR A 5 -9.31 5.75 -1.98
N LEU A 6 -10.16 6.78 -1.86
CA LEU A 6 -9.81 8.05 -1.21
C LEU A 6 -9.48 7.85 0.28
N TRP A 7 -10.22 7.00 0.99
CA TRP A 7 -9.89 6.64 2.38
C TRP A 7 -8.52 5.96 2.47
N VAL A 8 -8.24 4.96 1.65
CA VAL A 8 -6.93 4.28 1.67
C VAL A 8 -5.80 5.24 1.30
N ARG A 9 -5.98 6.05 0.24
CA ARG A 9 -4.99 7.02 -0.24
C ARG A 9 -4.67 8.09 0.81
N THR A 10 -5.59 8.43 1.69
CA THR A 10 -5.40 9.47 2.73
C THR A 10 -4.97 8.88 4.08
N LEU A 11 -5.65 7.83 4.54
CA LEU A 11 -5.39 7.23 5.85
C LEU A 11 -4.11 6.40 5.89
N LEU A 12 -3.77 5.67 4.82
CA LEU A 12 -2.59 4.79 4.85
C LEU A 12 -1.28 5.60 5.03
N PRO A 13 -1.03 6.68 4.28
CA PRO A 13 0.13 7.53 4.52
C PRO A 13 0.11 8.20 5.90
N LEU A 14 -1.06 8.64 6.35
CA LEU A 14 -1.22 9.26 7.68
C LEU A 14 -0.91 8.28 8.81
N LEU A 15 -1.39 7.04 8.71
CA LEU A 15 -1.08 5.97 9.65
C LEU A 15 0.41 5.63 9.63
N ALA A 16 1.03 5.51 8.44
CA ALA A 16 2.47 5.27 8.32
C ALA A 16 3.29 6.36 9.01
N PHE A 17 2.91 7.63 8.82
CA PHE A 17 3.52 8.77 9.50
C PHE A 17 3.37 8.69 11.02
N VAL A 18 2.15 8.45 11.52
CA VAL A 18 1.86 8.37 12.96
C VAL A 18 2.61 7.21 13.61
N ILE A 19 2.65 6.04 12.97
CA ILE A 19 3.39 4.87 13.47
C ILE A 19 4.90 5.15 13.49
N ALA A 20 5.45 5.69 12.40
CA ALA A 20 6.87 6.05 12.34
C ALA A 20 7.22 7.06 13.45
N TRP A 21 6.41 8.11 13.62
CA TRP A 21 6.59 9.11 14.66
C TRP A 21 6.50 8.52 16.07
N MET A 22 5.51 7.66 16.31
CA MET A 22 5.36 6.98 17.60
C MET A 22 6.60 6.14 17.93
N LEU A 23 7.08 5.33 16.99
CA LEU A 23 8.26 4.48 17.17
C LEU A 23 9.54 5.32 17.39
N LEU A 24 9.75 6.34 16.57
CA LEU A 24 10.89 7.26 16.71
C LEU A 24 10.86 8.03 18.04
N SER A 25 9.69 8.49 18.46
CA SER A 25 9.55 9.19 19.75
C SER A 25 9.88 8.28 20.93
N ARG A 26 9.46 7.01 20.88
CA ARG A 26 9.81 6.00 21.89
C ARG A 26 11.31 5.71 21.90
N LEU A 27 11.92 5.58 20.72
CA LEU A 27 13.37 5.40 20.58
C LEU A 27 14.15 6.59 21.14
N ILE A 28 13.75 7.83 20.81
CA ILE A 28 14.37 9.05 21.34
C ILE A 28 14.24 9.08 22.86
N LYS A 29 13.05 8.84 23.42
CA LYS A 29 12.85 8.80 24.88
C LYS A 29 13.71 7.73 25.55
N ALA A 30 13.79 6.53 24.97
CA ALA A 30 14.63 5.45 25.47
C ALA A 30 16.13 5.79 25.42
N ARG A 31 16.58 6.50 24.38
CA ARG A 31 17.96 6.97 24.26
C ARG A 31 18.27 8.12 25.21
N VAL A 32 17.35 9.07 25.38
CA VAL A 32 17.47 10.19 26.32
C VAL A 32 17.54 9.70 27.76
N ALA A 33 16.77 8.67 28.12
CA ALA A 33 16.81 8.07 29.45
C ALA A 33 18.19 7.47 29.81
N ARG A 34 19.01 7.15 28.80
CA ARG A 34 20.39 6.64 28.98
C ARG A 34 21.45 7.74 29.01
N LEU A 35 21.09 8.99 28.72
CA LEU A 35 22.04 10.10 28.73
C LEU A 35 22.38 10.51 30.18
N PRO A 36 23.65 10.91 30.44
CA PRO A 36 24.03 11.41 31.75
C PRO A 36 23.26 12.68 32.10
N ARG A 37 22.85 12.79 33.37
CA ARG A 37 22.15 13.99 33.85
C ARG A 37 23.09 15.19 33.80
N VAL A 38 22.56 16.35 33.44
CA VAL A 38 23.33 17.58 33.23
C VAL A 38 23.27 18.44 34.50
N PRO A 39 24.39 18.99 35.00
CA PRO A 39 24.35 19.86 36.18
C PRO A 39 23.55 21.14 35.90
N LEU A 40 22.87 21.66 36.94
CA LEU A 40 22.09 22.90 36.82
C LEU A 40 22.94 24.17 36.68
N ASN A 41 24.27 24.08 36.88
CA ASN A 41 25.25 25.18 36.75
C ASN A 41 24.74 26.51 37.29
N LEU A 42 24.31 26.51 38.55
CA LEU A 42 23.88 27.74 39.22
C LEU A 42 25.11 28.61 39.52
N PRO A 43 25.15 29.87 39.05
CA PRO A 43 26.26 30.76 39.30
C PRO A 43 26.37 31.10 40.80
N GLU A 44 27.59 31.36 41.28
CA GLU A 44 27.81 31.69 42.70
C GLU A 44 27.06 32.95 43.12
N HIS A 45 26.94 33.90 42.19
CA HIS A 45 26.27 35.18 42.37
C HIS A 45 25.20 35.36 41.29
N SER A 46 24.07 35.97 41.67
CA SER A 46 23.03 36.32 40.69
C SER A 46 23.50 37.51 39.85
N SER A 47 23.42 37.38 38.53
CA SER A 47 23.64 38.46 37.55
C SER A 47 22.47 39.44 37.44
N SER A 48 21.42 39.32 38.26
CA SER A 48 20.28 40.24 38.21
C SER A 48 20.72 41.66 38.58
N PRO A 49 20.29 42.69 37.80
CA PRO A 49 20.59 44.09 38.11
C PRO A 49 19.89 44.57 39.40
N ARG A 50 18.79 43.94 39.80
CA ARG A 50 18.01 44.32 40.99
C ARG A 50 18.58 43.73 42.28
N ARG A 51 18.82 44.59 43.28
CA ARG A 51 19.35 44.20 44.62
C ARG A 51 18.42 43.21 45.35
N LYS A 52 17.11 43.36 45.19
CA LYS A 52 16.09 42.46 45.79
C LYS A 52 16.25 41.02 45.29
N ASP A 53 16.45 40.84 43.99
CA ASP A 53 16.59 39.53 43.36
C ASP A 53 17.88 38.84 43.78
N ARG A 54 18.99 39.59 43.87
CA ARG A 54 20.26 39.07 44.42
C ARG A 54 20.11 38.57 45.85
N ARG A 55 19.38 39.30 46.71
CA ARG A 55 19.09 38.89 48.09
C ARG A 55 18.21 37.64 48.15
N ILE A 56 17.18 37.56 47.31
CA ILE A 56 16.29 36.39 47.24
C ILE A 56 17.07 35.16 46.77
N TYR A 57 17.91 35.31 45.75
CA TYR A 57 18.78 34.25 45.22
C TYR A 57 19.71 33.72 46.31
N ALA A 58 20.45 34.59 46.99
CA ALA A 58 21.35 34.19 48.08
C ALA A 58 20.61 33.50 49.23
N ARG A 59 19.42 34.00 49.61
CA ARG A 59 18.57 33.35 50.63
C ARG A 59 18.11 31.97 50.18
N LYS A 60 17.70 31.80 48.92
CA LYS A 60 17.28 30.49 48.38
C LYS A 60 18.44 29.50 48.35
N LEU A 61 19.63 29.93 47.95
CA LEU A 61 20.82 29.06 47.89
C LEU A 61 21.29 28.64 49.29
N ARG A 62 21.25 29.56 50.28
CA ARG A 62 21.55 29.24 51.68
C ARG A 62 20.57 28.23 52.28
N ARG A 63 19.28 28.31 51.93
CA ARG A 63 18.25 27.36 52.41
C ARG A 63 18.34 25.99 51.76
N LYS A 64 18.91 25.88 50.55
CA LYS A 64 19.03 24.63 49.80
C LYS A 64 20.40 24.54 49.12
N PRO A 65 21.47 24.21 49.87
CA PRO A 65 22.83 24.16 49.33
C PRO A 65 22.99 23.08 48.25
N GLY A 66 22.25 21.99 48.34
CA GLY A 66 22.23 20.91 47.33
C GLY A 66 21.68 21.31 45.95
N LEU A 67 21.11 22.51 45.79
CA LEU A 67 20.74 23.02 44.47
C LEU A 67 21.97 23.25 43.57
N ARG A 68 23.16 23.45 44.16
CA ARG A 68 24.42 23.63 43.41
C ARG A 68 24.88 22.36 42.71
N THR A 69 24.62 21.21 43.32
CA THR A 69 24.95 19.88 42.79
C THR A 69 23.76 19.19 42.15
N ALA A 70 22.58 19.84 42.15
CA ALA A 70 21.39 19.30 41.53
C ALA A 70 21.59 19.14 40.02
N THR A 71 21.10 18.02 39.50
CA THR A 71 21.16 17.67 38.08
C THR A 71 19.78 17.74 37.46
N ARG A 72 19.69 18.20 36.21
CA ARG A 72 18.48 18.12 35.38
C ARG A 72 18.55 16.92 34.43
N PRO A 73 17.41 16.32 34.04
CA PRO A 73 17.40 15.33 32.97
C PRO A 73 18.01 15.93 31.69
N ALA A 74 18.78 15.12 30.96
CA ALA A 74 19.32 15.52 29.67
C ALA A 74 18.19 15.77 28.68
N THR A 75 18.29 16.84 27.91
CA THR A 75 17.36 17.11 26.80
C THR A 75 17.86 16.38 25.56
N ALA A 76 16.95 15.86 24.73
CA ALA A 76 17.31 15.29 23.43
C ALA A 76 18.09 16.31 22.59
N PRO A 77 19.19 15.91 21.93
CA PRO A 77 19.85 16.73 20.91
C PRO A 77 18.84 17.15 19.83
N ARG A 78 18.93 18.41 19.36
CA ARG A 78 18.05 18.92 18.29
C ARG A 78 18.18 18.08 17.01
N SER A 79 19.36 17.55 16.72
CA SER A 79 19.61 16.68 15.57
C SER A 79 18.78 15.40 15.58
N TRP A 80 18.46 14.84 16.75
CA TRP A 80 17.63 13.63 16.85
C TRP A 80 16.18 13.94 16.46
N ASN A 81 15.67 15.10 16.89
CA ASN A 81 14.33 15.54 16.51
C ASN A 81 14.26 15.84 15.00
N LEU A 82 15.28 16.49 14.44
CA LEU A 82 15.36 16.73 12.99
C LEU A 82 15.40 15.42 12.20
N ALA A 83 16.25 14.47 12.60
CA ALA A 83 16.32 13.16 11.97
C ALA A 83 14.96 12.43 12.03
N ALA A 84 14.26 12.47 13.16
CA ALA A 84 12.93 11.87 13.28
C ALA A 84 11.90 12.52 12.34
N VAL A 85 11.93 13.85 12.18
CA VAL A 85 11.06 14.55 11.21
C VAL A 85 11.34 14.07 9.79
N PHE A 86 12.62 14.00 9.38
CA PHE A 86 12.98 13.53 8.04
C PHE A 86 12.54 12.10 7.81
N VAL A 87 12.80 11.19 8.76
CA VAL A 87 12.39 9.77 8.62
C VAL A 87 10.88 9.62 8.54
N SER A 88 10.12 10.34 9.39
CA SER A 88 8.66 10.31 9.34
C SER A 88 8.12 10.88 8.01
N LEU A 89 8.73 11.95 7.49
CA LEU A 89 8.36 12.52 6.19
C LEU A 89 8.69 11.56 5.04
N SER A 90 9.85 10.91 5.08
CA SER A 90 10.22 9.88 4.09
C SER A 90 9.25 8.71 4.13
N ALA A 91 8.81 8.26 5.31
CA ALA A 91 7.80 7.21 5.44
C ALA A 91 6.45 7.63 4.84
N LEU A 92 6.03 8.89 5.05
CA LEU A 92 4.83 9.46 4.43
C LEU A 92 4.95 9.45 2.90
N ILE A 93 6.06 9.95 2.35
CA ILE A 93 6.29 10.00 0.91
C ILE A 93 6.30 8.59 0.32
N ALA A 94 7.05 7.66 0.93
CA ALA A 94 7.10 6.27 0.49
C ALA A 94 5.71 5.62 0.49
N ALA A 95 4.90 5.85 1.52
CA ALA A 95 3.54 5.33 1.59
C ALA A 95 2.65 5.88 0.46
N VAL A 96 2.77 7.17 0.11
CA VAL A 96 2.04 7.75 -1.03
C VAL A 96 2.50 7.11 -2.35
N LEU A 97 3.80 6.88 -2.54
CA LEU A 97 4.35 6.32 -3.77
C LEU A 97 3.98 4.84 -3.99
N VAL A 98 3.73 4.08 -2.92
CA VAL A 98 3.35 2.66 -2.99
C VAL A 98 1.85 2.48 -3.24
N VAL A 99 1.01 3.47 -2.92
CA VAL A 99 -0.43 3.38 -3.18
C VAL A 99 -0.67 3.39 -4.69
N PRO A 100 -1.31 2.36 -5.27
CA PRO A 100 -1.62 2.34 -6.69
C PRO A 100 -2.59 3.46 -7.06
N ASP A 101 -2.63 3.83 -8.34
CA ASP A 101 -3.67 4.73 -8.85
C ASP A 101 -5.08 4.11 -8.63
N GLY A 102 -6.14 4.92 -8.78
CA GLY A 102 -7.50 4.51 -8.47
C GLY A 102 -7.98 3.28 -9.26
N ALA A 103 -7.61 3.19 -10.55
CA ALA A 103 -8.01 2.08 -11.39
C ALA A 103 -7.25 0.79 -11.07
N ARG A 104 -5.93 0.88 -10.84
CA ARG A 104 -5.10 -0.25 -10.36
C ARG A 104 -5.52 -0.70 -8.97
N PHE A 105 -5.91 0.22 -8.09
CA PHE A 105 -6.49 -0.12 -6.79
C PHE A 105 -7.78 -0.92 -6.95
N GLN A 106 -8.66 -0.52 -7.85
CA GLN A 106 -9.88 -1.27 -8.13
C GLN A 106 -9.58 -2.67 -8.68
N VAL A 107 -8.66 -2.79 -9.66
CA VAL A 107 -8.22 -4.10 -10.18
C VAL A 107 -7.64 -4.98 -9.07
N MET A 108 -6.85 -4.41 -8.17
CA MET A 108 -6.32 -5.10 -6.98
C MET A 108 -7.44 -5.59 -6.07
N VAL A 109 -8.39 -4.72 -5.70
CA VAL A 109 -9.53 -5.08 -4.84
C VAL A 109 -10.39 -6.16 -5.47
N GLU A 110 -10.67 -6.07 -6.78
CA GLU A 110 -11.46 -7.07 -7.50
C GLU A 110 -10.68 -8.40 -7.60
N SER A 111 -9.37 -8.35 -7.79
CA SER A 111 -8.53 -9.56 -7.83
C SER A 111 -8.47 -10.29 -6.48
N ILE A 112 -8.66 -9.57 -5.37
CA ILE A 112 -8.73 -10.11 -4.00
C ILE A 112 -10.15 -10.57 -3.64
N THR A 113 -11.14 -9.69 -3.80
CA THR A 113 -12.53 -9.94 -3.38
C THR A 113 -13.29 -10.84 -4.34
N GLY A 114 -12.80 -10.95 -5.57
CA GLY A 114 -13.32 -11.71 -6.69
C GLY A 114 -14.32 -10.94 -7.53
N TYR A 115 -14.38 -11.26 -8.81
CA TYR A 115 -15.27 -10.67 -9.80
C TYR A 115 -16.02 -11.77 -10.58
N PRO A 116 -17.23 -11.48 -11.11
CA PRO A 116 -17.91 -12.41 -12.01
C PRO A 116 -17.08 -12.60 -13.28
N ALA A 117 -16.80 -13.84 -13.63
CA ALA A 117 -15.99 -14.21 -14.77
C ALA A 117 -16.65 -15.31 -15.59
N THR A 118 -16.43 -15.29 -16.90
CA THR A 118 -16.76 -16.39 -17.79
C THR A 118 -15.53 -17.29 -17.91
N ILE A 119 -15.62 -18.53 -17.43
CA ILE A 119 -14.53 -19.50 -17.49
C ILE A 119 -14.75 -20.44 -18.65
N ALA A 120 -13.81 -20.47 -19.59
CA ALA A 120 -13.67 -21.52 -20.58
C ALA A 120 -12.65 -22.56 -20.06
N GLU A 121 -13.05 -23.82 -20.03
CA GLU A 121 -12.20 -24.96 -19.64
C GLU A 121 -12.09 -25.90 -20.83
N VAL A 122 -10.86 -26.31 -21.17
CA VAL A 122 -10.59 -27.31 -22.20
C VAL A 122 -9.73 -28.44 -21.63
N HIS A 123 -10.11 -29.66 -21.98
CA HIS A 123 -9.36 -30.87 -21.61
C HIS A 123 -8.37 -31.22 -22.73
N VAL A 124 -7.09 -30.92 -22.53
CA VAL A 124 -6.01 -31.25 -23.47
C VAL A 124 -4.73 -31.62 -22.70
N PRO A 125 -3.92 -32.55 -23.25
CA PRO A 125 -2.64 -32.93 -22.65
C PRO A 125 -1.78 -31.70 -22.34
N ALA A 126 -1.12 -31.70 -21.18
CA ALA A 126 -0.28 -30.58 -20.73
C ALA A 126 0.69 -30.05 -21.80
N ALA A 127 1.26 -30.95 -22.62
CA ALA A 127 2.17 -30.59 -23.72
C ALA A 127 1.52 -29.75 -24.84
N ARG A 128 0.20 -29.85 -25.03
CA ARG A 128 -0.55 -29.11 -26.06
C ARG A 128 -1.17 -27.82 -25.54
N GLN A 129 -1.22 -27.62 -24.22
CA GLN A 129 -1.83 -26.43 -23.61
C GLN A 129 -1.23 -25.09 -24.10
N PRO A 130 0.11 -24.95 -24.28
CA PRO A 130 0.68 -23.72 -24.79
C PRO A 130 0.21 -23.38 -26.21
N LEU A 131 0.05 -24.39 -27.07
CA LEU A 131 -0.43 -24.22 -28.45
C LEU A 131 -1.89 -23.80 -28.47
N VAL A 132 -2.73 -24.42 -27.65
CA VAL A 132 -4.15 -24.05 -27.52
C VAL A 132 -4.28 -22.63 -26.97
N LEU A 133 -3.51 -22.28 -25.94
CA LEU A 133 -3.51 -20.93 -25.38
C LEU A 133 -3.05 -19.89 -26.42
N GLN A 134 -2.02 -20.20 -27.21
CA GLN A 134 -1.55 -19.33 -28.29
C GLN A 134 -2.63 -19.15 -29.37
N ALA A 135 -3.35 -20.20 -29.74
CA ALA A 135 -4.45 -20.11 -30.70
C ALA A 135 -5.62 -19.27 -30.16
N TRP A 136 -5.85 -19.28 -28.84
CA TRP A 136 -6.89 -18.50 -28.19
C TRP A 136 -6.52 -17.02 -27.99
N GLN A 137 -5.24 -16.65 -28.00
CA GLN A 137 -4.77 -15.28 -27.73
C GLN A 137 -5.54 -14.18 -28.49
N PRO A 138 -5.83 -14.30 -29.81
CA PRO A 138 -6.53 -13.25 -30.56
C PRO A 138 -7.95 -12.97 -30.02
N ALA A 139 -8.66 -14.02 -29.60
CA ALA A 139 -9.97 -13.87 -28.97
C ALA A 139 -9.84 -13.34 -27.54
N LEU A 140 -8.88 -13.86 -26.76
CA LEU A 140 -8.70 -13.48 -25.36
C LEU A 140 -8.22 -12.04 -25.16
N ALA A 141 -7.40 -11.50 -26.07
CA ALA A 141 -6.91 -10.13 -25.99
C ALA A 141 -8.04 -9.09 -25.96
N GLN A 142 -9.16 -9.38 -26.63
CA GLN A 142 -10.34 -8.51 -26.69
C GLN A 142 -11.27 -8.67 -25.47
N LEU A 143 -11.04 -9.69 -24.64
CA LEU A 143 -11.89 -10.04 -23.50
C LEU A 143 -11.32 -9.55 -22.16
N SER A 144 -10.30 -8.68 -22.23
CA SER A 144 -9.84 -7.90 -21.09
C SER A 144 -10.90 -6.85 -20.72
N ARG A 145 -11.08 -6.57 -19.43
CA ARG A 145 -12.06 -5.57 -18.99
C ARG A 145 -11.36 -4.25 -18.67
N PRO A 146 -11.63 -3.14 -19.39
CA PRO A 146 -11.13 -1.85 -18.98
C PRO A 146 -11.80 -1.41 -17.68
N VAL A 147 -11.00 -0.88 -16.75
CA VAL A 147 -11.42 -0.32 -15.48
C VAL A 147 -11.02 1.15 -15.47
N THR A 148 -12.00 2.02 -15.35
CA THR A 148 -11.79 3.46 -15.25
C THR A 148 -12.26 3.97 -13.91
N MET A 149 -11.47 4.83 -13.28
CA MET A 149 -11.85 5.49 -12.05
C MET A 149 -11.57 6.98 -12.14
N ARG A 150 -12.64 7.75 -12.06
CA ARG A 150 -12.61 9.21 -11.98
C ARG A 150 -12.66 9.67 -10.53
N TYR A 151 -11.76 10.56 -10.14
CA TYR A 151 -11.75 11.13 -8.79
C TYR A 151 -11.16 12.55 -8.74
N PRO A 152 -11.61 13.40 -7.79
CA PRO A 152 -11.18 14.78 -7.72
C PRO A 152 -9.73 14.95 -7.25
N ILE A 153 -9.04 15.93 -7.83
CA ILE A 153 -7.71 16.39 -7.41
C ILE A 153 -7.88 17.59 -6.47
N GLY A 154 -7.68 17.35 -5.17
CA GLY A 154 -7.94 18.36 -4.14
C GLY A 154 -7.16 19.67 -4.26
N ARG A 155 -6.04 19.71 -5.00
CA ARG A 155 -5.19 20.92 -5.14
C ARG A 155 -5.61 21.83 -6.30
N THR A 156 -6.24 21.30 -7.34
CA THR A 156 -6.55 22.05 -8.59
C THR A 156 -8.04 22.13 -8.89
N GLY A 157 -8.90 21.43 -8.13
CA GLY A 157 -10.33 21.36 -8.42
C GLY A 157 -10.68 20.59 -9.70
N GLY A 158 -9.67 20.01 -10.38
CA GLY A 158 -9.84 19.18 -11.56
C GLY A 158 -10.18 17.74 -11.20
N GLU A 159 -10.65 16.99 -12.19
CA GLU A 159 -10.90 15.55 -12.09
C GLU A 159 -9.71 14.80 -12.68
N HIS A 160 -9.34 13.67 -12.08
CA HIS A 160 -8.34 12.76 -12.60
C HIS A 160 -9.02 11.47 -13.07
N ASP A 161 -8.76 11.09 -14.31
CA ASP A 161 -9.20 9.82 -14.89
C ASP A 161 -8.04 8.83 -14.85
N ALA A 162 -8.16 7.82 -13.99
CA ALA A 162 -7.24 6.69 -13.94
C ALA A 162 -7.79 5.54 -14.79
N HIS A 163 -6.89 4.84 -15.49
CA HIS A 163 -7.21 3.72 -16.35
C HIS A 163 -6.34 2.50 -15.98
N ALA A 164 -6.97 1.34 -15.92
CA ALA A 164 -6.31 0.06 -15.77
C ALA A 164 -7.11 -1.00 -16.52
N THR A 165 -6.54 -2.18 -16.67
CA THR A 165 -7.21 -3.31 -17.31
C THR A 165 -7.23 -4.47 -16.34
N LEU A 166 -8.38 -5.14 -16.24
CA LEU A 166 -8.47 -6.42 -15.56
C LEU A 166 -8.18 -7.52 -16.60
N PRO A 167 -7.00 -8.17 -16.51
CA PRO A 167 -6.55 -9.08 -17.55
C PRO A 167 -7.33 -10.38 -17.53
N VAL A 168 -7.37 -11.05 -18.67
CA VAL A 168 -7.79 -12.44 -18.75
C VAL A 168 -6.83 -13.28 -17.90
N GLN A 169 -7.37 -14.19 -17.10
CA GLN A 169 -6.59 -15.07 -16.23
C GLN A 169 -6.55 -16.48 -16.82
N VAL A 170 -5.40 -17.14 -16.73
CA VAL A 170 -5.19 -18.52 -17.18
C VAL A 170 -4.78 -19.35 -15.98
N ARG A 171 -5.29 -20.58 -15.93
CA ARG A 171 -4.92 -21.57 -14.93
C ARG A 171 -4.70 -22.92 -15.58
N HIS A 172 -3.54 -23.51 -15.31
CA HIS A 172 -3.15 -24.85 -15.74
C HIS A 172 -3.41 -25.83 -14.59
N GLN A 173 -4.19 -26.89 -14.83
CA GLN A 173 -4.52 -27.93 -13.85
C GLN A 173 -4.41 -29.32 -14.48
N GLY A 174 -3.21 -29.91 -14.45
CA GLY A 174 -2.96 -31.20 -15.11
C GLY A 174 -3.26 -31.10 -16.60
N ASP A 175 -4.17 -31.93 -17.11
CA ASP A 175 -4.65 -31.90 -18.50
C ASP A 175 -5.86 -30.95 -18.72
N ARG A 176 -6.09 -30.01 -17.81
CA ARG A 176 -7.12 -28.97 -17.94
C ARG A 176 -6.47 -27.59 -18.06
N LEU A 177 -6.84 -26.88 -19.12
CA LEU A 177 -6.55 -25.46 -19.29
C LEU A 177 -7.83 -24.67 -19.03
N GLN A 178 -7.77 -23.74 -18.08
CA GLN A 178 -8.89 -22.86 -17.75
C GLN A 178 -8.52 -21.42 -18.04
N VAL A 179 -9.45 -20.66 -18.61
CA VAL A 179 -9.30 -19.25 -18.94
C VAL A 179 -10.50 -18.49 -18.43
N ALA A 180 -10.27 -17.50 -17.57
CA ALA A 180 -11.31 -16.66 -16.98
C ALA A 180 -11.26 -15.26 -17.59
N THR A 181 -12.36 -14.86 -18.23
CA THR A 181 -12.54 -13.52 -18.78
C THR A 181 -13.38 -12.67 -17.85
N ALA A 182 -13.03 -11.39 -17.70
CA ALA A 182 -13.68 -10.47 -16.77
C ALA A 182 -14.93 -9.79 -17.36
N VAL A 183 -15.29 -10.15 -18.58
CA VAL A 183 -16.41 -9.63 -19.36
C VAL A 183 -17.47 -10.73 -19.47
N PRO A 184 -18.77 -10.41 -19.35
CA PRO A 184 -19.83 -11.37 -19.67
C PRO A 184 -19.81 -11.66 -21.17
N VAL A 185 -19.63 -12.92 -21.53
CA VAL A 185 -19.67 -13.38 -22.93
C VAL A 185 -20.74 -14.45 -23.04
N ASP A 186 -21.41 -14.50 -24.20
CA ASP A 186 -22.29 -15.61 -24.55
C ASP A 186 -21.47 -16.91 -24.56
N ALA A 187 -21.90 -17.86 -23.73
CA ALA A 187 -21.18 -19.10 -23.49
C ALA A 187 -21.04 -19.94 -24.75
N GLU A 188 -22.08 -20.04 -25.57
CA GLU A 188 -22.08 -20.86 -26.78
C GLU A 188 -21.24 -20.21 -27.89
N ARG A 189 -21.32 -18.88 -28.03
CA ARG A 189 -20.47 -18.16 -28.99
C ARG A 189 -19.00 -18.25 -28.62
N LEU A 190 -18.67 -18.06 -27.34
CA LEU A 190 -17.30 -18.19 -26.87
C LEU A 190 -16.78 -19.61 -27.10
N ARG A 191 -17.59 -20.62 -26.75
CA ARG A 191 -17.24 -22.03 -26.92
C ARG A 191 -16.97 -22.39 -28.39
N ALA A 192 -17.84 -21.98 -29.31
CA ALA A 192 -17.69 -22.21 -30.74
C ALA A 192 -16.43 -21.55 -31.30
N GLU A 193 -16.16 -20.30 -30.90
CA GLU A 193 -15.00 -19.55 -31.38
C GLU A 193 -13.68 -20.13 -30.86
N LEU A 194 -13.62 -20.49 -29.57
CA LEU A 194 -12.45 -21.14 -28.98
C LEU A 194 -12.18 -22.53 -29.59
N ALA A 195 -13.23 -23.29 -29.90
CA ALA A 195 -13.11 -24.57 -30.60
C ALA A 195 -12.54 -24.39 -32.01
N ARG A 196 -13.07 -23.42 -32.76
CA ARG A 196 -12.62 -23.05 -34.11
C ARG A 196 -11.15 -22.65 -34.14
N LEU A 197 -10.72 -21.81 -33.19
CA LEU A 197 -9.35 -21.32 -33.12
C LEU A 197 -8.34 -22.42 -32.79
N ALA A 198 -8.65 -23.30 -31.84
CA ALA A 198 -7.73 -24.34 -31.39
C ALA A 198 -7.83 -25.66 -32.18
N GLY A 199 -8.80 -25.79 -33.09
CA GLY A 199 -9.04 -27.02 -33.84
C GLY A 199 -9.44 -28.20 -32.95
N VAL A 200 -10.14 -27.92 -31.84
CA VAL A 200 -10.61 -28.92 -30.87
C VAL A 200 -12.13 -29.09 -30.98
N PRO A 201 -12.68 -30.28 -30.64
CA PRO A 201 -14.12 -30.46 -30.64
C PRO A 201 -14.79 -29.53 -29.63
N VAL A 202 -15.97 -29.02 -29.99
CA VAL A 202 -16.76 -28.09 -29.16
C VAL A 202 -17.11 -28.75 -27.81
N GLU A 203 -17.29 -30.07 -27.78
CA GLU A 203 -17.54 -30.91 -26.60
C GLU A 203 -16.36 -30.95 -25.62
N ALA A 204 -15.12 -30.73 -26.09
CA ALA A 204 -13.96 -30.66 -25.21
C ALA A 204 -13.87 -29.34 -24.43
N ILE A 205 -14.67 -28.33 -24.81
CA ILE A 205 -14.70 -27.02 -24.15
C ILE A 205 -15.99 -26.90 -23.32
N THR A 206 -15.82 -26.65 -22.04
CA THR A 206 -16.91 -26.30 -21.12
C THR A 206 -16.83 -24.83 -20.79
N VAL A 207 -17.94 -24.09 -20.91
CA VAL A 207 -18.01 -22.68 -20.51
C VAL A 207 -18.97 -22.53 -19.34
N ARG A 208 -18.53 -21.84 -18.29
CA ARG A 208 -19.33 -21.61 -17.08
C ARG A 208 -19.09 -20.22 -16.51
N GLN A 209 -20.11 -19.65 -15.89
CA GLN A 209 -19.98 -18.38 -15.16
C GLN A 209 -19.76 -18.67 -13.69
N MET A 210 -18.73 -18.05 -13.11
CA MET A 210 -18.51 -18.08 -11.66
C MET A 210 -17.73 -16.87 -11.20
N LYS A 211 -17.68 -16.69 -9.88
CA LYS A 211 -16.82 -15.67 -9.28
C LYS A 211 -15.40 -16.20 -9.19
N VAL A 212 -14.42 -15.43 -9.68
CA VAL A 212 -12.99 -15.76 -9.62
C VAL A 212 -12.26 -14.71 -8.80
N ALA A 213 -11.40 -15.15 -7.87
CA ALA A 213 -10.52 -14.29 -7.08
C ALA A 213 -9.05 -14.71 -7.29
N PRO A 214 -8.37 -14.20 -8.33
CA PRO A 214 -7.03 -14.66 -8.72
C PRO A 214 -5.97 -14.58 -7.63
N TRP A 215 -6.09 -13.67 -6.67
CA TRP A 215 -5.12 -13.53 -5.56
C TRP A 215 -5.41 -14.47 -4.39
N ARG A 216 -6.61 -15.05 -4.31
CA ARG A 216 -6.99 -16.01 -3.27
C ARG A 216 -6.96 -17.45 -3.76
N GLU A 217 -7.17 -17.65 -5.05
CA GLU A 217 -7.13 -18.96 -5.70
C GLU A 217 -5.76 -19.21 -6.34
N SER A 218 -5.16 -20.36 -6.05
CA SER A 218 -3.85 -20.73 -6.60
C SER A 218 -3.92 -21.03 -8.10
N GLY A 219 -2.84 -20.67 -8.81
CA GLY A 219 -2.59 -21.11 -10.20
C GLY A 219 -3.18 -20.20 -11.28
N TRP A 220 -3.87 -19.12 -10.91
CA TRP A 220 -4.25 -18.08 -11.86
C TRP A 220 -3.07 -17.18 -12.19
N MET A 221 -2.85 -16.95 -13.48
CA MET A 221 -1.83 -16.05 -14.00
C MET A 221 -2.44 -15.17 -15.09
N PRO A 222 -2.09 -13.88 -15.18
CA PRO A 222 -2.57 -13.03 -16.26
C PRO A 222 -2.03 -13.55 -17.61
N VAL A 223 -2.88 -13.57 -18.63
CA VAL A 223 -2.43 -13.71 -20.02
C VAL A 223 -1.50 -12.54 -20.31
N ALA A 224 -0.26 -12.80 -20.74
CA ALA A 224 0.63 -11.74 -21.16
C ALA A 224 0.01 -10.99 -22.35
N GLU A 225 -0.24 -9.70 -22.17
CA GLU A 225 -0.50 -8.79 -23.28
C GLU A 225 0.81 -8.70 -24.10
N ARG A 226 0.74 -9.07 -25.38
CA ARG A 226 1.85 -8.88 -26.33
C ARG A 226 1.69 -7.52 -27.01
#